data_AF-A0A2H3CNJ7-F1
#
_entry.id   AF-A0A2H3CNJ7-F1
#
_cell.length_a   1.000
_cell.length_b   1.000
_cell.length_c   1.000
_cell.angle_alpha   90.00
_cell.angle_beta   90.00
_cell.angle_gamma   90.00
#
_symmetry.space_group_name_H-M   'P 1'
#
loop_
_entity.id
_entity.type
_entity.pdbx_description
1 polymer ?
#
loop_
_entity_poly.entity_id
_entity_poly.type
_entity_poly.pdbx_seq_one_letter_code
_entity_poly.pdbx_strand_id
1 'polypeptide(L)'
;MLLEPHERVKAVYFCSNQSMVVIDLIIAFTDWAERELEQLDILVENVGVATSEYKQVEGWEGTLPTSNLGPGLLTIHMIPKLLETARKYSVVPRQVIVASDMHYWTAIEKDVIAAPNILAKLSDEDLHKRGRESPVLQWQIAQCSPYSISATRVPSLPAIIVNPGSCHSGLQTSIPAE
;
A
#
# COMPACT_ATOMS: atom_id res chain seq x y z
N MET A 1 5.19 -11.82 7.40
CA MET A 1 6.35 -12.20 8.23
C MET A 1 6.80 -10.93 8.94
N LEU A 2 6.58 -10.82 10.25
CA LEU A 2 7.03 -9.68 11.04
C LEU A 2 8.53 -9.88 11.33
N LEU A 3 9.38 -8.92 10.98
CA LEU A 3 10.82 -8.95 11.27
C LEU A 3 11.05 -8.24 12.61
N GLU A 4 11.90 -8.82 13.47
CA GLU A 4 12.19 -8.31 14.82
C GLU A 4 12.89 -6.93 14.79
N PRO A 5 12.52 -5.97 15.67
CA PRO A 5 13.08 -4.63 15.67
C PRO A 5 14.49 -4.54 16.28
N HIS A 6 15.34 -3.70 15.70
CA HIS A 6 16.62 -3.28 16.32
C HIS A 6 16.35 -2.58 17.66
N GLU A 7 17.12 -2.88 18.71
CA GLU A 7 16.88 -2.49 20.12
C GLU A 7 16.63 -0.98 20.41
N ARG A 8 16.87 -0.08 19.45
CA ARG A 8 16.65 1.37 19.58
C ARG A 8 15.63 1.97 18.62
N VAL A 9 15.20 1.24 17.61
CA VAL A 9 14.27 1.72 16.56
C VAL A 9 13.26 0.62 16.28
N LYS A 10 12.01 0.82 16.71
CA LYS A 10 10.94 -0.13 16.43
C LYS A 10 10.36 0.15 15.04
N ALA A 11 10.73 -0.72 14.10
CA ALA A 11 10.21 -0.72 12.74
C ALA A 11 9.21 -1.87 12.56
N VAL A 12 8.06 -1.58 11.93
CA VAL A 12 7.08 -2.60 11.57
C VAL A 12 6.86 -2.61 10.07
N TYR A 13 6.89 -3.81 9.49
CA TYR A 13 6.68 -4.06 8.08
C TYR A 13 5.30 -4.68 7.86
N PHE A 14 4.47 -4.00 7.08
CA PHE A 14 3.23 -4.59 6.56
C PHE A 14 3.47 -5.06 5.14
N CYS A 15 3.36 -6.38 4.91
CA CYS A 15 3.51 -7.02 3.61
C CYS A 15 2.38 -8.05 3.44
N SER A 16 1.54 -7.85 2.43
CA SER A 16 0.47 -8.78 2.05
C SER A 16 0.79 -9.44 0.71
N ASN A 17 0.88 -10.78 0.72
CA ASN A 17 0.98 -11.59 -0.49
C ASN A 17 -0.40 -12.06 -1.00
N GLN A 18 -1.50 -11.61 -0.38
CA GLN A 18 -2.84 -12.08 -0.70
C GLN A 18 -3.83 -10.94 -0.90
N SER A 19 -4.49 -10.97 -2.05
CA SER A 19 -5.60 -10.11 -2.49
C SER A 19 -6.81 -10.09 -1.55
N MET A 20 -6.96 -11.11 -0.71
CA MET A 20 -8.26 -11.65 -0.30
C MET A 20 -8.77 -11.23 1.09
N VAL A 21 -7.99 -10.50 1.89
CA VAL A 21 -8.31 -10.26 3.32
C VAL A 21 -7.90 -8.86 3.79
N VAL A 22 -7.75 -7.88 2.88
CA VAL A 22 -6.94 -6.68 3.18
C VAL A 22 -7.52 -5.81 4.28
N ILE A 23 -8.83 -5.56 4.27
CA ILE A 23 -9.44 -4.65 5.26
C ILE A 23 -9.41 -5.28 6.65
N ASP A 24 -9.93 -6.51 6.79
CA ASP A 24 -9.93 -7.22 8.07
C ASP A 24 -8.50 -7.48 8.57
N LEU A 25 -7.56 -7.77 7.67
CA LEU A 25 -6.14 -7.92 8.00
C LEU A 25 -5.52 -6.61 8.50
N ILE A 26 -5.84 -5.49 7.84
CA ILE A 26 -5.38 -4.16 8.29
C ILE A 26 -5.94 -3.86 9.67
N ILE A 27 -7.23 -4.09 9.90
CA ILE A 27 -7.88 -3.88 11.20
C ILE A 27 -7.21 -4.76 12.26
N ALA A 28 -7.07 -6.06 12.00
CA ALA A 28 -6.43 -6.98 12.94
C ALA A 28 -4.98 -6.60 13.24
N PHE A 29 -4.23 -6.15 12.22
CA PHE A 29 -2.87 -5.67 12.37
C PHE A 29 -2.80 -4.38 13.19
N THR A 30 -3.71 -3.43 12.95
CA THR A 30 -3.75 -2.16 13.67
C THR A 30 -4.15 -2.37 15.13
N ASP A 31 -5.13 -3.24 15.38
CA ASP A 31 -5.55 -3.61 16.74
C ASP A 31 -4.41 -4.29 17.51
N TRP A 32 -3.68 -5.19 16.85
CA TRP A 32 -2.47 -5.80 17.40
C TRP A 32 -1.40 -4.75 17.68
N ALA A 33 -1.13 -3.84 16.73
CA ALA A 33 -0.11 -2.83 16.87
C ALA A 33 -0.43 -1.86 18.01
N GLU A 34 -1.69 -1.49 18.19
CA GLU A 34 -2.13 -0.66 19.31
C GLU A 34 -1.93 -1.35 20.66
N ARG A 35 -2.27 -2.63 20.75
CA ARG A 35 -2.18 -3.43 21.98
C ARG A 35 -0.75 -3.79 22.38
N GLU A 36 0.04 -4.25 21.42
CA GLU A 36 1.31 -4.93 21.70
C GLU A 36 2.53 -4.02 21.51
N LEU A 37 2.44 -2.99 20.66
CA LEU A 37 3.56 -2.08 20.47
C LEU A 37 3.48 -0.95 21.50
N GLU A 38 4.46 -0.87 22.39
CA GLU A 38 4.55 0.30 23.26
C GLU A 38 4.99 1.56 22.50
N GLN A 39 5.73 1.39 21.39
CA GLN A 39 6.37 2.43 20.60
C GLN A 39 6.46 2.00 19.13
N LEU A 40 6.23 2.94 18.21
CA LEU A 40 6.39 2.75 16.77
C LEU A 40 7.16 3.93 16.16
N ASP A 41 8.43 3.72 15.86
CA ASP A 41 9.30 4.76 15.32
C ASP A 41 9.26 4.81 13.79
N ILE A 42 9.11 3.65 13.15
CA ILE A 42 9.09 3.53 11.69
C ILE A 42 7.96 2.59 11.26
N LEU A 43 7.06 3.10 10.44
CA LEU A 43 6.07 2.30 9.72
C LEU A 43 6.54 2.12 8.28
N VAL A 44 6.79 0.88 7.86
CA VAL A 44 7.13 0.56 6.46
C VAL A 44 5.95 -0.12 5.78
N GLU A 45 5.36 0.59 4.83
CA GLU A 45 4.24 0.13 4.02
C GLU A 45 4.79 -0.43 2.71
N ASN A 46 4.83 -1.76 2.60
CA ASN A 46 5.32 -2.46 1.42
C ASN A 46 4.25 -3.43 0.94
N VAL A 47 3.31 -2.93 0.14
CA VAL A 47 2.21 -3.74 -0.39
C VAL A 47 2.28 -3.74 -1.91
N GLY A 48 2.85 -4.82 -2.45
CA GLY A 48 2.95 -5.04 -3.90
C GLY A 48 2.55 -6.46 -4.23
N VAL A 49 1.54 -6.62 -5.07
CA VAL A 49 1.19 -7.88 -5.73
C VAL A 49 1.36 -7.66 -7.23
N ALA A 50 2.24 -8.43 -7.87
CA ALA A 50 2.41 -8.42 -9.32
C ALA A 50 1.69 -9.63 -9.91
N THR A 51 0.66 -9.40 -10.71
CA THR A 51 -0.08 -10.45 -11.40
C THR A 51 -0.56 -9.93 -12.75
N SER A 52 -0.46 -10.76 -13.79
CA SER A 52 -1.08 -10.51 -15.09
C SER A 52 -2.50 -11.09 -15.18
N GLU A 53 -2.86 -11.98 -14.25
CA GLU A 53 -4.15 -12.64 -14.23
C GLU A 53 -5.21 -11.70 -13.65
N TYR A 54 -6.31 -11.52 -14.40
CA TYR A 54 -7.52 -10.92 -13.87
C TYR A 54 -8.22 -11.95 -12.99
N LYS A 55 -8.48 -11.56 -11.75
CA LYS A 55 -9.33 -12.31 -10.84
C LYS A 55 -10.14 -11.33 -10.01
N GLN A 56 -11.38 -11.68 -9.72
CA GLN A 56 -12.18 -10.92 -8.78
C GLN A 56 -12.04 -11.48 -7.37
N VAL A 57 -11.96 -10.58 -6.41
CA VAL A 57 -12.00 -10.86 -4.99
C VAL A 57 -13.02 -9.91 -4.37
N GLU A 58 -14.06 -10.46 -3.76
CA GLU A 58 -15.15 -9.69 -3.15
C GLU A 58 -15.79 -8.65 -4.09
N GLY A 59 -15.85 -8.97 -5.39
CA GLY A 59 -16.43 -8.10 -6.41
C GLY A 59 -15.48 -7.03 -6.95
N TRP A 60 -14.21 -7.03 -6.55
CA TRP A 60 -13.17 -6.11 -7.06
C TRP A 60 -12.05 -6.87 -7.78
N GLU A 61 -11.34 -6.21 -8.70
CA GLU A 61 -10.09 -6.76 -9.25
C GLU A 61 -9.10 -7.04 -8.11
N GLY A 62 -8.42 -8.17 -8.16
CA GLY A 62 -7.67 -8.73 -7.04
C GLY A 62 -6.49 -7.88 -6.54
N THR A 63 -5.96 -6.94 -7.31
CA THR A 63 -4.92 -6.00 -6.88
C THR A 63 -5.48 -4.72 -6.28
N LEU A 64 -6.71 -4.33 -6.64
CA LEU A 64 -7.32 -3.08 -6.20
C LEU A 64 -7.45 -2.97 -4.66
N PRO A 65 -7.97 -3.96 -3.91
CA PRO A 65 -8.04 -3.86 -2.46
C PRO A 65 -6.66 -3.82 -1.80
N THR A 66 -5.72 -4.65 -2.29
CA THR A 66 -4.38 -4.84 -1.68
C THR A 66 -3.48 -3.67 -1.97
N SER A 67 -3.19 -3.45 -3.24
CA SER A 67 -2.21 -2.49 -3.66
C SER A 67 -2.80 -1.10 -3.49
N ASN A 68 -4.08 -0.88 -3.83
CA ASN A 68 -4.60 0.49 -3.92
C ASN A 68 -5.20 1.04 -2.63
N LEU A 69 -6.19 0.34 -2.09
CA LEU A 69 -6.94 0.82 -0.94
C LEU A 69 -6.21 0.53 0.37
N GLY A 70 -5.51 -0.61 0.43
CA GLY A 70 -4.81 -1.09 1.61
C GLY A 70 -3.85 -0.08 2.24
N PRO A 71 -2.84 0.46 1.52
CA PRO A 71 -1.87 1.39 2.08
C PRO A 71 -2.51 2.66 2.65
N GLY A 72 -3.49 3.24 1.96
CA GLY A 72 -4.22 4.41 2.46
C GLY A 72 -4.99 4.11 3.75
N LEU A 73 -5.66 2.96 3.84
CA LEU A 73 -6.36 2.53 5.05
C LEU A 73 -5.39 2.26 6.20
N LEU A 74 -4.31 1.54 5.94
CA LEU A 74 -3.27 1.28 6.93
C LEU A 74 -2.68 2.57 7.49
N THR A 75 -2.36 3.53 6.63
CA THR A 75 -1.91 4.87 7.04
C THR A 75 -2.91 5.52 7.99
N ILE A 76 -4.20 5.57 7.63
CA ILE A 76 -5.25 6.20 8.44
C ILE A 76 -5.29 5.57 9.85
N HIS A 77 -5.24 4.24 9.92
CA HIS A 77 -5.32 3.52 11.20
C HIS A 77 -4.04 3.59 12.03
N MET A 78 -2.87 3.75 11.41
CA MET A 78 -1.59 3.82 12.14
C MET A 78 -1.21 5.23 12.59
N ILE A 79 -1.82 6.28 12.03
CA ILE A 79 -1.59 7.68 12.45
C ILE A 79 -1.75 7.87 13.96
N PRO A 80 -2.81 7.40 14.64
CA PRO A 80 -2.96 7.51 16.09
C PRO A 80 -1.74 6.94 16.84
N LYS A 81 -1.24 5.78 16.41
CA LYS A 81 -0.09 5.12 17.06
C LYS A 81 1.22 5.87 16.89
N LEU A 82 1.44 6.42 15.70
CA LEU A 82 2.60 7.28 15.41
C LEU A 82 2.53 8.57 16.26
N LEU A 83 1.36 9.21 16.36
CA LEU A 83 1.18 10.41 17.19
C LEU A 83 1.34 10.11 18.69
N GLU A 84 0.83 8.97 19.17
CA GLU A 84 1.05 8.51 20.54
C GLU A 84 2.54 8.36 20.82
N THR A 85 3.27 7.68 19.92
CA THR A 85 4.71 7.47 20.03
C THR A 85 5.47 8.80 20.10
N ALA A 86 5.14 9.74 19.21
CA ALA A 86 5.76 11.05 19.18
C ALA A 86 5.60 11.79 20.52
N ARG A 87 4.40 11.73 21.12
CA ARG A 87 4.10 12.39 22.39
C ARG A 87 4.78 11.72 23.57
N LYS A 88 4.71 10.39 23.66
CA LYS A 88 5.17 9.62 24.83
C LYS A 88 6.69 9.55 24.91
N TYR A 89 7.36 9.42 23.78
CA TYR A 89 8.82 9.21 23.72
C TYR A 89 9.59 10.45 23.25
N SER A 90 8.90 11.55 22.91
CA SER A 90 9.53 12.77 22.38
C SER A 90 10.41 12.52 21.15
N VAL A 91 9.95 11.61 20.27
CA VAL A 91 10.60 11.26 19.00
C VAL A 91 9.79 11.77 17.82
N VAL A 92 10.35 11.68 16.61
CA VAL A 92 9.66 11.98 15.35
C VAL A 92 9.53 10.70 14.54
N PRO A 93 8.39 9.99 14.64
CA PRO A 93 8.15 8.78 13.87
C PRO A 93 8.09 9.04 12.38
N ARG A 94 8.44 8.04 11.58
CA ARG A 94 8.50 8.14 10.13
C ARG A 94 7.64 7.09 9.48
N GLN A 95 6.91 7.52 8.46
CA GLN A 95 6.26 6.61 7.52
C GLN A 95 7.16 6.44 6.30
N VAL A 96 7.36 5.19 5.88
CA VAL A 96 8.09 4.82 4.67
C VAL A 96 7.14 4.07 3.76
N ILE A 97 6.85 4.66 2.60
CA ILE A 97 5.99 4.10 1.57
C ILE A 97 6.89 3.50 0.50
N VAL A 98 6.79 2.19 0.30
CA VAL A 98 7.50 1.50 -0.79
C VAL A 98 6.66 1.62 -2.06
N ALA A 99 7.16 2.42 -2.99
CA ALA A 99 6.58 2.73 -4.28
C ALA A 99 7.28 1.96 -5.42
N SER A 100 6.84 2.16 -6.67
CA SER A 100 7.42 1.54 -7.87
C SER A 100 7.32 2.47 -9.07
N ASP A 101 8.43 2.77 -9.76
CA ASP A 101 8.51 3.62 -10.98
C ASP A 101 7.64 3.13 -12.14
N MET A 102 7.06 1.93 -12.05
CA MET A 102 6.04 1.49 -13.00
C MET A 102 4.87 2.50 -13.08
N HIS A 103 4.67 3.31 -12.03
CA HIS A 103 3.75 4.43 -12.05
C HIS A 103 4.07 5.53 -13.09
N TYR A 104 5.27 5.59 -13.66
CA TYR A 104 5.57 6.53 -14.75
C TYR A 104 5.20 5.99 -16.13
N TRP A 105 4.95 4.69 -16.26
CA TRP A 105 4.81 4.01 -17.55
C TRP A 105 3.36 3.80 -17.97
N THR A 106 2.42 4.42 -17.27
CA THR A 106 0.99 4.17 -17.44
C THR A 106 0.19 5.48 -17.39
N ALA A 107 -0.84 5.56 -18.21
CA ALA A 107 -1.69 6.74 -18.37
C ALA A 107 -3.14 6.38 -18.09
N ILE A 108 -3.79 7.12 -17.18
CA ILE A 108 -5.22 6.91 -16.92
C ILE A 108 -6.01 7.55 -18.05
N GLU A 109 -6.72 6.73 -18.82
CA GLU A 109 -7.59 7.20 -19.90
C GLU A 109 -8.66 8.16 -19.36
N LYS A 110 -9.02 9.17 -20.15
CA LYS A 110 -9.96 10.22 -19.72
C LYS A 110 -11.36 9.68 -19.43
N ASP A 111 -11.79 8.63 -20.12
CA ASP A 111 -13.07 7.96 -19.87
C ASP A 111 -13.07 7.21 -18.53
N VAL A 112 -11.92 6.66 -18.11
CA VAL A 112 -11.76 6.06 -16.78
C VAL A 112 -11.88 7.13 -15.69
N ILE A 113 -11.23 8.28 -15.87
CA ILE A 113 -11.31 9.40 -14.92
C ILE A 113 -12.74 9.96 -14.85
N ALA A 114 -13.42 10.05 -15.99
CA ALA A 114 -14.78 10.57 -16.08
C ALA A 114 -15.86 9.56 -15.65
N ALA A 115 -15.49 8.33 -15.30
CA ALA A 115 -16.44 7.32 -14.90
C ALA A 115 -17.19 7.72 -13.62
N PRO A 116 -18.51 7.46 -13.51
CA PRO A 116 -19.30 7.77 -12.31
C PRO A 116 -18.77 7.10 -11.04
N ASN A 117 -18.15 5.93 -11.20
CA ASN A 117 -17.44 5.22 -10.13
C ASN A 117 -16.10 4.73 -10.69
N ILE A 118 -15.05 5.50 -10.41
CA ILE A 118 -13.70 5.19 -10.87
C ILE A 118 -13.19 3.85 -10.33
N LEU A 119 -13.51 3.50 -9.08
CA LEU A 119 -13.09 2.22 -8.50
C LEU A 119 -13.74 1.03 -9.21
N ALA A 120 -15.04 1.13 -9.50
CA ALA A 120 -15.75 0.09 -10.25
C ALA A 120 -15.20 -0.03 -11.67
N LYS A 121 -14.85 1.10 -12.30
CA LYS A 121 -14.23 1.12 -13.62
C LYS A 121 -12.82 0.52 -13.62
N LEU A 122 -12.04 0.76 -12.57
CA LEU A 122 -10.71 0.16 -12.36
C LEU A 122 -10.78 -1.35 -12.12
N SER A 123 -11.90 -1.85 -11.58
CA SER A 123 -12.17 -3.28 -11.40
C SER A 123 -12.66 -4.01 -12.64
N ASP A 124 -12.87 -3.32 -13.75
CA ASP A 124 -13.50 -3.87 -14.94
C ASP A 124 -12.53 -4.78 -15.73
N GLU A 125 -12.99 -5.96 -16.12
CA GLU A 125 -12.17 -6.94 -16.83
C GLU A 125 -11.75 -6.44 -18.22
N ASP A 126 -12.60 -5.67 -18.92
CA ASP A 126 -12.23 -5.12 -20.21
C ASP A 126 -11.15 -4.06 -20.05
N LEU A 127 -11.17 -3.28 -18.96
CA LEU A 127 -10.07 -2.38 -18.64
C LEU A 127 -8.79 -3.18 -18.37
N HIS A 128 -8.86 -4.27 -17.59
CA HIS A 128 -7.71 -5.18 -17.37
C HIS A 128 -7.09 -5.71 -18.67
N LYS A 129 -7.92 -6.05 -19.65
CA LYS A 129 -7.51 -6.61 -20.94
C LYS A 129 -7.02 -5.59 -21.96
N ARG A 130 -7.25 -4.29 -21.76
CA ARG A 130 -6.88 -3.22 -22.74
C ARG A 130 -5.37 -3.04 -22.95
N GLY A 131 -4.51 -3.74 -22.22
CA GLY A 131 -3.09 -3.87 -22.56
C GLY A 131 -2.16 -3.90 -21.34
N ARG A 132 -0.88 -3.60 -21.57
CA ARG A 132 0.20 -3.57 -20.55
C ARG A 132 -0.02 -2.54 -19.44
N GLU A 133 -1.00 -1.66 -19.60
CA GLU A 133 -1.18 -0.47 -18.76
C GLU A 133 -2.10 -0.73 -17.57
N SER A 134 -3.10 -1.63 -17.63
CA SER A 134 -4.14 -1.75 -16.61
C SER A 134 -3.72 -2.39 -15.27
N PRO A 135 -2.93 -3.48 -15.23
CA PRO A 135 -2.42 -4.02 -13.95
C PRO A 135 -1.43 -3.04 -13.27
N VAL A 136 -0.79 -2.19 -14.08
CA VAL A 136 0.21 -1.19 -13.66
C VAL A 136 -0.44 0.13 -13.23
N LEU A 137 -1.56 0.50 -13.88
CA LEU A 137 -2.42 1.64 -13.54
C LEU A 137 -2.97 1.52 -12.12
N GLN A 138 -3.23 0.29 -11.69
CA GLN A 138 -3.69 0.01 -10.33
C GLN A 138 -2.56 0.26 -9.33
N TRP A 139 -1.35 -0.24 -9.55
CA TRP A 139 -0.18 0.10 -8.73
C TRP A 139 0.11 1.62 -8.63
N GLN A 140 -0.32 2.41 -9.62
CA GLN A 140 -0.10 3.86 -9.69
C GLN A 140 -0.94 4.65 -8.65
N ILE A 141 -2.23 4.30 -8.51
CA ILE A 141 -3.18 5.02 -7.64
C ILE A 141 -2.95 4.69 -6.16
N ALA A 142 -2.44 3.50 -5.91
CA ALA A 142 -2.09 2.95 -4.61
C ALA A 142 -1.13 3.76 -3.75
N GLN A 143 -0.12 4.35 -4.36
CA GLN A 143 1.08 4.78 -3.64
C GLN A 143 1.03 6.27 -3.28
N CYS A 144 0.27 7.07 -4.03
CA CYS A 144 0.04 8.48 -3.74
C CYS A 144 -0.95 8.70 -2.60
N SER A 145 -1.88 7.76 -2.37
CA SER A 145 -2.90 7.84 -1.32
C SER A 145 -2.31 7.97 0.10
N PRO A 146 -1.46 7.04 0.59
CA PRO A 146 -0.89 7.13 1.94
C PRO A 146 -0.07 8.41 2.13
N TYR A 147 0.72 8.79 1.13
CA TYR A 147 1.49 10.03 1.17
C TYR A 147 0.60 11.27 1.28
N SER A 148 -0.46 11.34 0.46
CA SER A 148 -1.39 12.47 0.46
C SER A 148 -2.13 12.59 1.80
N ILE A 149 -2.53 11.46 2.40
CA ILE A 149 -3.13 11.42 3.73
C ILE A 149 -2.16 11.99 4.76
N SER A 150 -0.92 11.51 4.79
CA SER A 150 0.06 11.98 5.77
C SER A 150 0.41 13.46 5.59
N ALA A 151 0.67 13.89 4.35
CA ALA A 151 1.01 15.28 4.03
C ALA A 151 -0.11 16.28 4.38
N THR A 152 -1.38 15.88 4.23
CA THR A 152 -2.53 16.76 4.48
C THR A 152 -3.05 16.71 5.91
N ARG A 153 -3.07 15.51 6.52
CA ARG A 153 -3.68 15.31 7.84
C ARG A 153 -2.70 15.41 8.99
N VAL A 154 -1.43 15.07 8.77
CA VAL A 154 -0.39 15.05 9.80
C VAL A 154 0.96 15.56 9.28
N PRO A 155 1.08 16.85 8.91
CA PRO A 155 2.32 17.41 8.35
C PRO A 155 3.54 17.29 9.27
N SER A 156 3.33 17.10 10.57
CA SER A 156 4.39 16.89 11.57
C SER A 156 5.00 15.49 11.56
N LEU A 157 4.40 14.52 10.85
CA LEU A 157 4.93 13.17 10.66
C LEU A 157 5.56 13.07 9.27
N PRO A 158 6.90 12.94 9.16
CA PRO A 158 7.56 12.78 7.87
C PRO A 158 7.13 11.49 7.16
N ALA A 159 6.61 11.64 5.94
CA ALA A 159 6.39 10.54 5.01
C ALA A 159 7.51 10.52 3.96
N ILE A 160 8.14 9.36 3.80
CA ILE A 160 9.25 9.10 2.88
C ILE A 160 8.77 8.10 1.84
N ILE A 161 8.95 8.41 0.56
CA ILE A 161 8.66 7.48 -0.53
C ILE A 161 9.99 6.91 -1.03
N VAL A 162 10.07 5.60 -1.13
CA VAL A 162 11.23 4.88 -1.69
C VAL A 162 10.78 3.99 -2.83
N ASN A 163 11.61 3.83 -3.86
CA ASN A 163 11.37 2.87 -4.92
C ASN A 163 12.55 1.88 -4.99
N PRO A 164 12.30 0.57 -4.83
CA PRO A 164 13.35 -0.45 -4.85
C PRO A 164 13.88 -0.75 -6.27
N GLY A 165 13.18 -0.33 -7.32
CA GLY A 165 13.50 -0.71 -8.70
C GLY A 165 13.23 -2.20 -8.96
N SER A 166 13.93 -2.79 -9.93
CA SER A 166 13.81 -4.22 -10.25
C SER A 166 14.68 -5.05 -9.30
N CYS A 167 14.15 -5.38 -8.12
CA CYS A 167 14.80 -6.27 -7.16
C CYS A 167 14.46 -7.74 -7.42
N HIS A 168 15.45 -8.62 -7.26
CA HIS A 168 15.19 -10.06 -7.20
C HIS A 168 14.40 -10.39 -5.92
N SER A 169 13.15 -10.81 -6.09
CA SER A 169 12.24 -11.13 -5.00
C SER A 169 11.19 -12.16 -5.45
N GLY A 170 10.41 -12.69 -4.50
CA GLY A 170 9.30 -13.60 -4.81
C GLY A 170 8.18 -12.99 -5.66
N LEU A 171 8.21 -11.67 -5.90
CA LEU A 171 7.18 -10.94 -6.63
C LEU A 171 7.13 -11.29 -8.12
N GLN A 172 8.24 -11.75 -8.70
CA GLN A 172 8.33 -12.15 -10.11
C GLN A 172 7.81 -13.58 -10.37
N THR A 173 7.53 -14.37 -9.32
CA THR A 173 7.17 -15.79 -9.47
C THR A 173 5.82 -16.03 -10.17
N SER A 174 4.93 -15.04 -10.16
CA SER A 174 3.62 -15.02 -10.81
C SER A 174 3.62 -14.39 -12.21
N ILE A 175 4.77 -13.91 -12.69
CA ILE A 175 4.93 -13.35 -14.03
C ILE A 175 5.59 -14.42 -14.90
N PRO A 176 4.98 -14.85 -16.03
CA PRO A 176 5.63 -15.76 -16.96
C PRO A 176 6.97 -15.20 -17.43
N ALA A 177 8.01 -16.03 -17.46
CA ALA A 177 9.26 -15.65 -18.12
C ALA A 177 8.98 -15.45 -19.61
N GLU A 178 9.48 -14.35 -20.18
CA GLU A 178 9.47 -14.10 -21.64
C GLU A 178 10.25 -15.18 -22.40
#